data_AF-A0A2A2ECZ9-F1
#
_entry.id   AF-A0A2A2ECZ9-F1
#
_cell.length_a   1.000
_cell.length_b   1.000
_cell.length_c   1.000
_cell.angle_alpha   90.00
_cell.angle_beta   90.00
_cell.angle_gamma   90.00
#
_symmetry.space_group_name_H-M   'P 1'
#
loop_
_entity.id
_entity.type
_entity.pdbx_description
1 polymer ?
#
loop_
_entity_poly.entity_id
_entity_poly.type
_entity_poly.pdbx_seq_one_letter_code
_entity_poly.pdbx_strand_id
1 'polypeptide(L)'
;MFDPQRFLGLDEMGLRVLSWRRLGRPDGPGLRQIRCEPDSHDARWCPSCGAYARVRSSWLRTLAHVPYGDDAVHLLVRVRRYECVPCSRSWSDDLEAVGAGRGVLSVPAVMWALRRVCLDSMTVSACARLLHVAWAVVDRAVREQGMLLLEQADRFSSVRAIGVDEHVWRHGAFGDRYVTVIVDLTPRC
;
A
#
# COMPACT_ATOMS: atom_id res chain seq x y z
N MET A 1 13.69 17.09 -13.94
CA MET A 1 14.43 15.88 -13.54
C MET A 1 13.57 15.14 -12.52
N PHE A 2 13.36 13.83 -12.67
CA PHE A 2 12.56 13.05 -11.73
C PHE A 2 13.34 12.85 -10.41
N ASP A 3 12.81 13.41 -9.33
CA ASP A 3 13.32 13.23 -7.95
C ASP A 3 12.40 12.27 -7.17
N PRO A 4 12.72 10.97 -7.10
CA PRO A 4 11.87 9.99 -6.44
C PRO A 4 11.67 10.25 -4.95
N GLN A 5 12.58 10.98 -4.28
CA GLN A 5 12.49 11.21 -2.84
C GLN A 5 11.20 11.97 -2.51
N ARG A 6 11.01 13.12 -3.18
CA ARG A 6 9.84 13.99 -2.98
C ARG A 6 8.61 13.52 -3.73
N PHE A 7 8.73 13.13 -5.01
CA PHE A 7 7.56 12.81 -5.83
C PHE A 7 6.82 11.55 -5.37
N LEU A 8 7.49 10.64 -4.65
CA LEU A 8 6.89 9.42 -4.13
C LEU A 8 6.64 9.50 -2.61
N GLY A 9 6.83 10.66 -1.98
CA GLY A 9 6.61 10.84 -0.54
C GLY A 9 7.47 9.93 0.34
N LEU A 10 8.70 9.61 -0.09
CA LEU A 10 9.54 8.65 0.62
C LEU A 10 10.08 9.23 1.94
N ASP A 11 10.26 10.55 2.02
CA ASP A 11 10.63 11.26 3.24
C ASP A 11 9.61 11.01 4.37
N GLU A 12 8.32 11.14 4.05
CA GLU A 12 7.21 10.95 5.01
C GLU A 12 7.09 9.50 5.49
N MET A 13 7.57 8.55 4.69
CA MET A 13 7.64 7.13 5.05
C MET A 13 8.95 6.76 5.77
N GLY A 14 9.82 7.74 6.07
CA GLY A 14 11.10 7.50 6.73
C GLY A 14 12.09 6.72 5.87
N LEU A 15 11.99 6.82 4.54
CA LEU A 15 12.85 6.13 3.59
C LEU A 15 13.77 7.12 2.88
N ARG A 16 15.07 6.79 2.80
CA ARG A 16 16.04 7.51 2.00
C ARG A 16 16.33 6.78 0.70
N VAL A 17 16.25 7.49 -0.43
CA VAL A 17 16.61 6.97 -1.74
C VAL A 17 18.13 6.84 -1.85
N LEU A 18 18.57 5.69 -2.36
CA LEU A 18 19.97 5.40 -2.68
C LEU A 18 20.24 5.52 -4.18
N SER A 19 19.33 4.98 -4.99
CA SER A 19 19.40 5.04 -6.45
C SER A 19 18.05 4.65 -7.04
N TRP A 20 17.85 4.97 -8.31
CA TRP A 20 16.69 4.50 -9.05
C TRP A 20 17.04 4.19 -10.49
N ARG A 21 16.23 3.34 -11.13
CA ARG A 21 16.30 3.07 -12.56
C ARG A 21 14.91 2.86 -13.13
N ARG A 22 14.76 3.13 -14.42
CA ARG A 22 13.55 2.82 -15.19
C ARG A 22 13.82 1.63 -16.11
N LEU A 23 12.94 0.65 -16.08
CA LEU A 23 12.93 -0.53 -16.94
C LEU A 23 11.75 -0.42 -17.91
N GLY A 24 11.89 -0.97 -19.11
CA GLY A 24 10.86 -0.91 -20.16
C GLY A 24 11.30 -0.08 -21.36
N ARG A 25 10.40 0.08 -22.34
CA ARG A 25 10.67 0.86 -23.56
C ARG A 25 10.75 2.36 -23.24
N PRO A 26 11.55 3.15 -23.97
CA PRO A 26 11.63 4.60 -23.76
C PRO A 26 10.27 5.29 -23.84
N ASP A 27 9.47 4.94 -24.84
CA ASP A 27 8.22 5.65 -25.20
C ASP A 27 6.94 4.90 -24.79
N GLY A 28 7.03 4.00 -23.80
CA GLY A 28 5.87 3.23 -23.34
C GLY A 28 5.90 3.03 -21.82
N PRO A 29 4.82 2.49 -21.24
CA PRO A 29 4.76 2.23 -19.79
C PRO A 29 5.91 1.34 -19.35
N GLY A 30 6.54 1.71 -18.25
CA GLY A 30 7.70 1.03 -17.69
C GLY A 30 7.54 0.71 -16.21
N LEU A 31 8.63 0.22 -15.62
CA LEU A 31 8.76 -0.05 -14.19
C LEU A 31 9.92 0.76 -13.62
N ARG A 32 9.63 1.65 -12.68
CA ARG A 32 10.63 2.35 -11.88
C ARG A 32 10.98 1.54 -10.66
N GLN A 33 12.25 1.18 -10.54
CA GLN A 33 12.79 0.51 -9.37
C GLN A 33 13.56 1.52 -8.52
N ILE A 34 13.07 1.76 -7.31
CA ILE A 34 13.65 2.72 -6.37
C ILE A 34 14.35 1.96 -5.26
N ARG A 35 15.67 1.99 -5.21
CA ARG A 35 16.42 1.44 -4.07
C ARG A 35 16.44 2.47 -2.96
N CYS A 36 15.99 2.05 -1.79
CA CYS A 36 15.90 2.91 -0.60
C CYS A 36 16.23 2.11 0.66
N GLU A 37 16.43 2.82 1.76
CA GLU A 37 16.60 2.22 3.08
C GLU A 37 15.96 3.11 4.15
N PRO A 38 15.62 2.57 5.33
CA PRO A 38 15.12 3.38 6.43
C PRO A 38 16.16 4.43 6.84
N ASP A 39 15.71 5.67 6.96
CA ASP A 39 16.59 6.82 7.21
C ASP A 39 16.98 6.95 8.69
N SER A 40 16.12 6.47 9.60
CA SER A 40 16.44 6.47 11.03
C SER A 40 17.55 5.48 11.37
N HIS A 41 18.46 5.92 12.24
CA HIS A 41 19.46 5.09 12.90
C HIS A 41 19.02 4.63 14.29
N ASP A 42 17.86 5.09 14.79
CA ASP A 42 17.39 4.78 16.14
C ASP A 42 17.15 3.29 16.33
N ALA A 43 16.75 2.61 15.25
CA ALA A 43 16.61 1.17 15.19
C ALA A 43 17.91 0.41 15.53
N ARG A 44 19.08 1.06 15.57
CA ARG A 44 20.34 0.41 15.99
C ARG A 44 20.53 0.36 17.50
N TRP A 45 19.78 1.11 18.28
CA TRP A 45 19.90 1.06 19.73
C TRP A 45 19.12 -0.13 20.28
N CYS A 46 19.78 -0.95 21.10
CA CYS A 46 19.14 -2.12 21.70
C CYS A 46 18.01 -1.67 22.64
N PRO A 47 16.76 -2.11 22.42
CA PRO A 47 15.63 -1.69 23.26
C PRO A 47 15.71 -2.24 24.69
N SER A 48 16.57 -3.23 24.94
CA SER A 48 16.73 -3.84 26.26
C SER A 48 17.83 -3.22 27.12
N CYS A 49 18.93 -2.74 26.52
CA CYS A 49 20.12 -2.31 27.27
C CYS A 49 20.76 -1.02 26.75
N GLY A 50 20.22 -0.41 25.68
CA GLY A 50 20.75 0.83 25.11
C GLY A 50 22.11 0.70 24.42
N ALA A 51 22.66 -0.51 24.24
CA ALA A 51 23.90 -0.68 23.49
C ALA A 51 23.67 -0.50 21.98
N TYR A 52 24.63 0.12 21.28
CA TYR A 52 24.60 0.26 19.83
C TYR A 52 24.84 -1.09 19.14
N ALA A 53 23.91 -1.50 18.29
CA ALA A 53 23.91 -2.80 17.63
C ALA A 53 24.71 -2.80 16.32
N ARG A 54 25.36 -3.93 16.04
CA ARG A 54 25.94 -4.18 14.71
C ARG A 54 24.86 -4.63 13.73
N VAL A 55 25.05 -4.35 12.46
CA VAL A 55 24.24 -4.96 11.39
C VAL A 55 24.76 -6.38 11.17
N ARG A 56 23.94 -7.38 11.51
CA ARG A 56 24.26 -8.80 11.32
C ARG A 56 24.06 -9.22 9.87
N SER A 57 22.98 -8.77 9.26
CA SER A 57 22.66 -9.06 7.85
C SER A 57 21.68 -8.03 7.29
N SER A 58 21.46 -8.06 5.97
CA SER A 58 20.41 -7.27 5.33
C SER A 58 19.85 -7.98 4.12
N TRP A 59 18.60 -7.69 3.77
CA TRP A 59 17.94 -8.18 2.55
C TRP A 59 17.14 -7.07 1.89
N LEU A 60 16.73 -7.28 0.64
CA LEU A 60 15.81 -6.38 -0.06
C LEU A 60 14.38 -6.88 0.10
N ARG A 61 13.48 -5.98 0.49
CA ARG A 61 12.03 -6.18 0.42
C ARG A 61 11.49 -5.33 -0.74
N THR A 62 10.73 -5.98 -1.63
CA THR A 62 10.09 -5.29 -2.74
C THR A 62 8.65 -4.93 -2.38
N LEU A 63 8.29 -3.66 -2.55
CA LEU A 63 6.92 -3.16 -2.38
C LEU A 63 6.46 -2.42 -3.63
N ALA A 64 5.29 -2.76 -4.15
CA ALA A 64 4.65 -1.93 -5.16
C ALA A 64 4.12 -0.65 -4.50
N HIS A 65 4.37 0.46 -5.17
CA HIS A 65 4.06 1.80 -4.72
C HIS A 65 3.16 2.52 -5.72
N VAL A 66 2.70 3.72 -5.35
CA VAL A 66 1.85 4.54 -6.18
C VAL A 66 2.51 4.76 -7.55
N PRO A 67 1.80 4.49 -8.67
CA PRO A 67 2.35 4.70 -10.00
C PRO A 67 2.73 6.15 -10.26
N TYR A 68 3.76 6.37 -11.09
CA TYR A 68 4.20 7.69 -11.51
C TYR A 68 3.94 7.87 -13.01
N GLY A 69 2.91 8.66 -13.35
CA GLY A 69 2.38 8.68 -14.71
C GLY A 69 1.92 7.27 -15.12
N ASP A 70 2.40 6.80 -16.27
CA ASP A 70 2.13 5.44 -16.77
C ASP A 70 3.11 4.38 -16.23
N ASP A 71 4.13 4.79 -15.47
CA ASP A 71 5.11 3.86 -14.92
C ASP A 71 4.65 3.27 -13.59
N ALA A 72 4.71 1.94 -13.50
CA ALA A 72 4.66 1.26 -12.22
C ALA A 72 5.88 1.64 -11.38
N VAL A 73 5.73 1.67 -10.05
CA VAL A 73 6.82 2.00 -9.13
C VAL A 73 6.98 0.88 -8.12
N HIS A 74 8.16 0.27 -8.05
CA HIS A 74 8.52 -0.70 -7.02
C HIS A 74 9.65 -0.14 -6.15
N LEU A 75 9.45 -0.14 -4.83
CA LEU A 75 10.46 0.19 -3.84
C LEU A 75 11.23 -1.09 -3.49
N LEU A 76 12.55 -1.04 -3.59
CA LEU A 76 13.48 -2.09 -3.16
C LEU A 76 14.11 -1.60 -1.86
N VAL A 77 13.41 -1.83 -0.76
CA VAL A 77 13.79 -1.35 0.57
C VAL A 77 14.82 -2.29 1.18
N ARG A 78 15.99 -1.78 1.53
CA ARG A 78 16.99 -2.54 2.29
C ARG A 78 16.57 -2.64 3.74
N VAL A 79 16.24 -3.84 4.18
CA VAL A 79 15.91 -4.16 5.58
C VAL A 79 17.15 -4.73 6.24
N ARG A 80 17.57 -4.15 7.35
CA ARG A 80 18.74 -4.57 8.12
C ARG A 80 18.26 -5.37 9.32
N ARG A 81 19.01 -6.43 9.66
CA ARG A 81 18.88 -7.16 10.92
C ARG A 81 20.04 -6.79 11.83
N TYR A 82 19.68 -6.40 13.04
CA TYR A 82 20.60 -5.96 14.08
C TYR A 82 20.87 -7.07 15.08
N GLU A 83 22.02 -6.99 15.71
CA GLU A 83 22.42 -7.87 16.81
C GLU A 83 23.10 -7.05 17.91
N CYS A 84 22.55 -7.13 19.11
CA CYS A 84 23.14 -6.60 20.32
C CYS A 84 24.12 -7.62 20.89
N VAL A 85 25.42 -7.32 20.86
CA VAL A 85 26.45 -8.22 21.38
C VAL A 85 26.28 -8.48 22.90
N PRO A 86 26.07 -7.46 23.76
CA PRO A 86 25.87 -7.68 25.19
C PRO A 86 24.69 -8.57 25.57
N CYS A 87 23.56 -8.47 24.85
CA CYS A 87 22.33 -9.19 25.20
C CYS A 87 22.05 -10.41 24.32
N SER A 88 22.84 -10.64 23.27
CA SER A 88 22.62 -11.66 22.24
C SER A 88 21.22 -11.59 21.59
N ARG A 89 20.56 -10.42 21.63
CA ARG A 89 19.24 -10.18 21.02
C ARG A 89 19.39 -9.74 19.57
N SER A 90 18.42 -10.10 18.75
CA SER A 90 18.34 -9.67 17.35
C SER A 90 16.97 -9.16 16.97
N TRP A 91 16.91 -8.11 16.16
CA TRP A 91 15.70 -7.51 15.62
C TRP A 91 15.97 -6.98 14.21
N SER A 92 15.00 -6.36 13.57
CA SER A 92 15.15 -5.84 12.20
C SER A 92 14.56 -4.45 12.09
N ASP A 93 14.92 -3.72 11.04
CA ASP A 93 14.22 -2.48 10.68
C ASP A 93 12.71 -2.75 10.64
N ASP A 94 11.94 -1.85 11.25
CA ASP A 94 10.49 -1.85 11.18
C ASP A 94 10.05 -1.10 9.91
N LEU A 95 9.19 -1.75 9.13
CA LEU A 95 8.63 -1.22 7.88
C LEU A 95 7.10 -1.15 7.92
N GLU A 96 6.45 -1.31 9.06
CA GLU A 96 4.98 -1.31 9.15
C GLU A 96 4.37 -0.04 8.54
N ALA A 97 4.97 1.13 8.80
CA ALA A 97 4.54 2.40 8.21
C ALA A 97 4.67 2.46 6.68
N VAL A 98 5.62 1.71 6.11
CA VAL A 98 5.85 1.65 4.66
C VAL A 98 4.94 0.63 4.00
N GLY A 99 4.81 -0.56 4.61
CA GLY A 99 4.05 -1.68 4.08
C GLY A 99 3.86 -2.75 5.15
N ALA A 100 2.61 -2.99 5.52
CA ALA A 100 2.28 -3.83 6.65
C ALA A 100 2.71 -5.29 6.48
N GLY A 101 3.24 -5.89 7.55
CA GLY A 101 3.61 -7.30 7.64
C GLY A 101 4.45 -7.81 6.46
N ARG A 102 3.95 -8.88 5.81
CA ARG A 102 4.55 -9.47 4.59
C ARG A 102 3.86 -8.99 3.31
N GLY A 103 3.13 -7.89 3.38
CA GLY A 103 2.41 -7.31 2.25
C GLY A 103 3.34 -6.95 1.09
N VAL A 104 2.78 -7.03 -0.12
CA VAL A 104 3.45 -6.69 -1.39
C VAL A 104 3.22 -5.22 -1.76
N LEU A 105 2.18 -4.59 -1.22
CA LEU A 105 1.87 -3.17 -1.47
C LEU A 105 2.42 -2.32 -0.32
N SER A 106 2.91 -1.14 -0.66
CA SER A 106 3.09 -0.08 0.32
C SER A 106 1.75 0.47 0.79
N VAL A 107 1.70 1.07 1.98
CA VAL A 107 0.48 1.68 2.55
C VAL A 107 -0.13 2.71 1.58
N PRO A 108 0.64 3.63 0.96
CA PRO A 108 0.08 4.54 -0.04
C PRO A 108 -0.49 3.85 -1.29
N ALA A 109 0.10 2.72 -1.73
CA ALA A 109 -0.44 1.96 -2.86
C ALA A 109 -1.78 1.28 -2.54
N VAL A 110 -1.97 0.80 -1.31
CA VAL A 110 -3.26 0.28 -0.85
C VAL A 110 -4.32 1.38 -0.92
N MET A 111 -4.03 2.55 -0.34
CA MET A 111 -4.97 3.68 -0.34
C MET A 111 -5.24 4.22 -1.76
N TRP A 112 -4.23 4.23 -2.62
CA TRP A 112 -4.39 4.57 -4.02
C TRP A 112 -5.34 3.59 -4.72
N ALA A 113 -5.11 2.28 -4.58
CA ALA A 113 -5.94 1.25 -5.22
C ALA A 113 -7.39 1.32 -4.74
N LEU A 114 -7.59 1.50 -3.42
CA LEU A 114 -8.91 1.67 -2.84
C LEU A 114 -9.65 2.88 -3.43
N ARG A 115 -8.99 4.04 -3.53
CA ARG A 115 -9.58 5.24 -4.16
C ARG A 115 -9.90 5.01 -5.64
N ARG A 116 -8.98 4.41 -6.41
CA ARG A 116 -9.21 4.12 -7.84
C ARG A 116 -10.41 3.20 -8.05
N VAL A 117 -10.54 2.16 -7.24
CA VAL A 117 -11.66 1.21 -7.35
C VAL A 117 -12.97 1.87 -6.90
N CYS A 118 -12.98 2.51 -5.72
CA CYS A 118 -14.22 2.99 -5.11
C CYS A 118 -14.72 4.33 -5.66
N LEU A 119 -13.83 5.25 -6.03
CA LEU A 119 -14.20 6.61 -6.46
C LEU A 119 -14.14 6.74 -7.98
N ASP A 120 -13.13 6.17 -8.62
CA ASP A 120 -12.92 6.31 -10.06
C ASP A 120 -13.54 5.15 -10.87
N SER A 121 -14.20 4.20 -10.20
CA SER A 121 -14.78 2.99 -10.81
C SER A 121 -13.77 2.17 -11.63
N MET A 122 -12.49 2.25 -11.28
CA MET A 122 -11.44 1.49 -11.95
C MET A 122 -11.52 0.03 -11.57
N THR A 123 -11.45 -0.88 -12.55
CA THR A 123 -11.41 -2.32 -12.25
C THR A 123 -10.17 -2.68 -11.43
N VAL A 124 -10.30 -3.68 -10.54
CA VAL A 124 -9.16 -4.25 -9.81
C VAL A 124 -8.07 -4.74 -10.77
N SER A 125 -8.46 -5.29 -11.92
CA SER A 125 -7.53 -5.71 -12.98
C SER A 125 -6.73 -4.56 -13.58
N ALA A 126 -7.33 -3.38 -13.76
CA ALA A 126 -6.60 -2.20 -14.21
C ALA A 126 -5.62 -1.70 -13.15
N CYS A 127 -6.03 -1.67 -11.87
CA CYS A 127 -5.13 -1.33 -10.76
C CYS A 127 -3.94 -2.29 -10.67
N ALA A 128 -4.18 -3.60 -10.80
CA ALA A 128 -3.14 -4.63 -10.77
C ALA A 128 -2.12 -4.46 -11.91
N ARG A 129 -2.58 -4.11 -13.12
CA ARG A 129 -1.71 -3.78 -14.26
C ARG A 129 -0.84 -2.54 -13.98
N LEU A 130 -1.45 -1.46 -13.49
CA LEU A 130 -0.74 -0.21 -13.18
C LEU A 130 0.27 -0.34 -12.04
N LEU A 131 -0.04 -1.16 -11.03
CA LEU A 131 0.88 -1.47 -9.92
C LEU A 131 1.89 -2.57 -10.26
N HIS A 132 1.68 -3.26 -11.39
CA HIS A 132 2.50 -4.37 -11.85
C HIS A 132 2.60 -5.51 -10.82
N VAL A 133 1.44 -5.92 -10.30
CA VAL A 133 1.28 -7.00 -9.30
C VAL A 133 0.18 -7.96 -9.72
N ALA A 134 0.10 -9.11 -9.05
CA ALA A 134 -1.00 -10.06 -9.26
C ALA A 134 -2.34 -9.45 -8.82
N TRP A 135 -3.41 -9.78 -9.56
CA TRP A 135 -4.77 -9.32 -9.27
C TRP A 135 -5.19 -9.56 -7.82
N ALA A 136 -4.92 -10.76 -7.29
CA ALA A 136 -5.29 -11.16 -5.94
C ALA A 136 -4.63 -10.32 -4.84
N VAL A 137 -3.48 -9.69 -5.12
CA VAL A 137 -2.82 -8.77 -4.18
C VAL A 137 -3.66 -7.50 -4.02
N VAL A 138 -4.18 -6.97 -5.13
CA VAL A 138 -5.00 -5.75 -5.12
C VAL A 138 -6.39 -6.02 -4.57
N ASP A 139 -7.06 -7.10 -5.00
CA ASP A 139 -8.39 -7.48 -4.51
C ASP A 139 -8.41 -7.64 -2.99
N ARG A 140 -7.42 -8.37 -2.45
CA ARG A 140 -7.29 -8.55 -1.00
C ARG A 140 -7.11 -7.22 -0.28
N ALA A 141 -6.15 -6.40 -0.73
CA ALA A 141 -5.85 -5.14 -0.06
C ALA A 141 -7.04 -4.15 -0.09
N VAL A 142 -7.75 -4.09 -1.22
CA VAL A 142 -8.95 -3.24 -1.36
C VAL A 142 -10.07 -3.73 -0.45
N ARG A 143 -10.30 -5.05 -0.37
CA ARG A 143 -11.32 -5.64 0.52
C ARG A 143 -10.98 -5.42 1.99
N GLU A 144 -9.77 -5.75 2.41
CA GLU A 144 -9.33 -5.62 3.81
C GLU A 144 -9.44 -4.15 4.26
N GLN A 145 -8.84 -3.22 3.50
CA GLN A 145 -8.88 -1.80 3.86
C GLN A 145 -10.28 -1.20 3.71
N GLY A 146 -11.05 -1.63 2.72
CA GLY A 146 -12.43 -1.20 2.52
C GLY A 146 -13.33 -1.60 3.69
N MET A 147 -13.20 -2.83 4.20
CA MET A 147 -13.97 -3.30 5.36
C MET A 147 -13.63 -2.51 6.62
N LEU A 148 -12.35 -2.23 6.88
CA LEU A 148 -11.95 -1.39 8.02
C LEU A 148 -12.59 0.00 7.98
N LEU A 149 -12.75 0.60 6.80
CA LEU A 149 -13.46 1.87 6.67
C LEU A 149 -14.96 1.69 6.93
N LEU A 150 -15.56 0.62 6.43
CA LEU A 150 -17.00 0.37 6.58
C LEU A 150 -17.40 0.06 8.03
N GLU A 151 -16.52 -0.55 8.81
CA GLU A 151 -16.75 -0.93 10.21
C GLU A 151 -16.67 0.26 11.21
N GLN A 152 -16.41 1.48 10.74
CA GLN A 152 -16.39 2.67 11.59
C GLN A 152 -17.80 3.00 12.14
N ALA A 153 -17.94 2.90 13.46
CA ALA A 153 -19.20 2.80 14.19
C ALA A 153 -20.17 3.99 14.06
N ASP A 154 -19.69 5.18 13.74
CA ASP A 154 -20.47 6.42 13.73
C ASP A 154 -20.85 6.91 12.33
N ARG A 155 -20.49 6.17 11.26
CA ARG A 155 -20.66 6.58 9.85
C ARG A 155 -22.11 6.89 9.45
N PHE A 156 -23.09 6.37 10.16
CA PHE A 156 -24.52 6.56 9.86
C PHE A 156 -25.27 7.37 10.92
N SER A 157 -24.56 7.92 11.92
CA SER A 157 -25.19 8.65 13.04
C SER A 157 -26.02 9.87 12.61
N SER A 158 -25.68 10.48 11.48
CA SER A 158 -26.40 11.63 10.91
C SER A 158 -27.48 11.26 9.90
N VAL A 159 -27.60 9.99 9.49
CA VAL A 159 -28.52 9.54 8.45
C VAL A 159 -29.95 9.50 9.00
N ARG A 160 -30.88 10.19 8.34
CA ARG A 160 -32.31 10.28 8.70
C ARG A 160 -33.25 9.72 7.63
N ALA A 161 -32.79 9.60 6.39
CA ALA A 161 -33.54 9.02 5.28
C ALA A 161 -32.62 8.17 4.41
N ILE A 162 -33.07 6.97 4.03
CA ILE A 162 -32.32 6.06 3.15
C ILE A 162 -33.12 5.77 1.89
N GLY A 163 -32.42 5.78 0.75
CA GLY A 163 -32.89 5.17 -0.49
C GLY A 163 -32.33 3.75 -0.59
N VAL A 164 -33.16 2.82 -1.05
CA VAL A 164 -32.75 1.44 -1.30
C VAL A 164 -33.08 1.10 -2.75
N ASP A 165 -32.09 0.61 -3.47
CA ASP A 165 -32.24 0.09 -4.84
C ASP A 165 -31.65 -1.33 -4.90
N GLU A 166 -32.21 -2.18 -5.74
CA GLU A 166 -31.74 -3.55 -5.90
C GLU A 166 -31.42 -3.83 -7.37
N HIS A 167 -30.16 -4.15 -7.63
CA HIS A 167 -29.68 -4.52 -8.95
C HIS A 167 -29.49 -6.03 -9.05
N VAL A 168 -30.16 -6.65 -10.01
CA VAL A 168 -29.99 -8.07 -10.33
C VAL A 168 -29.01 -8.22 -11.49
N TRP A 169 -27.98 -9.02 -11.29
CA TRP A 169 -27.00 -9.35 -12.31
C TRP A 169 -26.90 -10.87 -12.49
N ARG A 170 -26.73 -11.30 -13.75
CA ARG A 170 -26.59 -12.71 -14.13
C ARG A 170 -25.39 -12.90 -15.06
N HIS A 171 -24.49 -13.83 -14.74
CA HIS A 171 -23.32 -14.16 -15.58
C HIS A 171 -23.55 -15.37 -16.52
N GLY A 172 -24.68 -16.07 -16.42
CA GLY A 172 -25.00 -17.28 -17.20
C GLY A 172 -26.51 -17.53 -17.30
N ALA A 173 -26.97 -18.73 -17.69
CA ALA A 173 -28.41 -19.01 -17.80
C ALA A 173 -29.13 -19.11 -16.44
N PHE A 174 -28.39 -19.38 -15.35
CA PHE A 174 -28.88 -19.51 -13.98
C PHE A 174 -27.96 -18.78 -13.00
N GLY A 175 -28.45 -18.55 -11.78
CA GLY A 175 -27.66 -17.98 -10.68
C GLY A 175 -27.69 -16.45 -10.62
N ASP A 176 -28.89 -15.89 -10.42
CA ASP A 176 -29.06 -14.47 -10.16
C ASP A 176 -28.25 -14.05 -8.94
N ARG A 177 -27.58 -12.90 -9.08
CA ARG A 177 -26.87 -12.24 -7.99
C ARG A 177 -27.46 -10.87 -7.80
N TYR A 178 -27.73 -10.54 -6.55
CA TYR A 178 -28.42 -9.33 -6.16
C TYR A 178 -27.40 -8.42 -5.48
N VAL A 179 -27.42 -7.15 -5.85
CA VAL A 179 -26.67 -6.09 -5.18
C VAL A 179 -27.68 -5.07 -4.70
N THR A 180 -27.85 -4.97 -3.38
CA THR A 180 -28.64 -3.90 -2.76
C THR A 180 -27.75 -2.68 -2.58
N VAL A 181 -28.12 -1.57 -3.20
CA VAL A 181 -27.50 -0.26 -3.03
C VAL A 181 -28.30 0.51 -1.99
N ILE A 182 -27.62 1.00 -0.95
CA ILE A 182 -28.22 1.85 0.08
C ILE A 182 -27.57 3.23 -0.01
N VAL A 183 -28.37 4.28 -0.12
CA VAL A 183 -27.92 5.67 -0.27
C VAL A 183 -28.51 6.53 0.84
N ASP A 184 -27.69 7.41 1.43
CA ASP A 184 -28.15 8.46 2.33
C ASP A 184 -28.87 9.55 1.54
N LEU A 185 -30.17 9.73 1.82
CA LEU A 185 -31.03 10.76 1.24
C LEU A 185 -31.30 11.92 2.22
N THR A 186 -30.58 11.98 3.32
CA THR A 186 -30.74 13.04 4.33
C THR A 186 -30.49 14.41 3.69
N PRO A 187 -31.48 15.33 3.70
CA PRO A 187 -31.30 16.67 3.15
C PRO A 187 -30.17 17.40 3.87
N ARG A 188 -29.18 17.89 3.12
CA ARG A 188 -28.16 18.78 3.66
C ARG A 188 -28.72 20.20 3.65
N CYS A 189 -28.93 20.75 4.84
CA CYS A 189 -29.38 22.12 5.05
C CYS A 189 -28.28 23.12 4.71
#